data_AF-A0A1S2Y8S6-F1
#
_entry.id   AF-A0A1S2Y8S6-F1
#
_cell.length_a   1.000
_cell.length_b   1.000
_cell.length_c   1.000
_cell.angle_alpha   90.00
_cell.angle_beta   90.00
_cell.angle_gamma   90.00
#
_symmetry.space_group_name_H-M   'P 1'
#
loop_
_entity.id
_entity.type
_entity.pdbx_description
1 polymer ?
#
loop_
_entity_poly.entity_id
_entity_poly.type
_entity_poly.pdbx_seq_one_letter_code
_entity_poly.pdbx_strand_id
1 'polypeptide(L)'
;MDRRKVKLAYIISNINRRATFRKRKHGLLKKVRELCTLCGIEACAIIYGENDTRADVWPSTTRARSILSRFMSLSKAERRKKMVDLEGFLTQSIAKAEETLKKQRNGNKKEEMGIIISQYIRTGEYNLGHVNENYLNDLSEFIGDNIKKIDMKMKSMEDQAQEEAGNEVEPMNDQDE
;
A
#
# COMPACT_ATOMS: atom_id res chain seq x y z
N MET A 1 0.11 10.83 22.67
CA MET A 1 0.13 9.38 22.95
C MET A 1 0.47 8.66 21.67
N ASP A 2 1.70 8.15 21.58
CA ASP A 2 2.14 7.39 20.41
C ASP A 2 1.33 6.08 20.30
N ARG A 3 0.59 5.93 19.19
CA ARG A 3 -0.22 4.74 18.94
C ARG A 3 0.69 3.69 18.31
N ARG A 4 1.17 2.75 19.12
CA ARG A 4 1.89 1.58 18.59
C ARG A 4 1.06 0.89 17.50
N LYS A 5 1.69 0.66 16.35
CA LYS A 5 1.09 -0.08 15.23
C LYS A 5 0.67 -1.47 15.72
N VAL A 6 -0.62 -1.79 15.59
CA VAL A 6 -1.15 -3.08 16.05
C VAL A 6 -0.95 -4.14 14.97
N LYS A 7 -0.36 -5.29 15.33
CA LYS A 7 -0.28 -6.46 14.46
C LYS A 7 -1.68 -7.04 14.24
N LEU A 8 -2.10 -7.21 12.98
CA LEU A 8 -3.37 -7.84 12.61
C LEU A 8 -3.23 -9.37 12.67
N ALA A 9 -3.10 -9.90 13.88
CA ALA A 9 -3.04 -11.33 14.16
C ALA A 9 -3.98 -11.68 15.32
N TYR A 10 -4.24 -12.98 15.51
CA TYR A 10 -5.01 -13.45 16.64
C TYR A 10 -4.36 -13.04 17.98
N ILE A 11 -5.13 -12.44 18.88
CA ILE A 11 -4.63 -11.98 20.18
C ILE A 11 -4.66 -13.16 21.15
N ILE A 12 -3.50 -13.70 21.50
CA ILE A 12 -3.38 -14.89 22.36
C ILE A 12 -3.94 -14.62 23.77
N SER A 13 -3.62 -13.48 24.37
CA SER A 13 -4.12 -13.13 25.71
C SER A 13 -5.63 -12.94 25.71
N ASN A 14 -6.35 -13.80 26.43
CA ASN A 14 -7.81 -13.78 26.52
C ASN A 14 -8.36 -12.44 27.05
N ILE A 15 -7.70 -11.86 28.06
CA ILE A 15 -8.12 -10.57 28.66
C ILE A 15 -8.00 -9.45 27.61
N ASN A 16 -6.84 -9.36 26.95
CA ASN A 16 -6.60 -8.34 25.93
C ASN A 16 -7.49 -8.54 24.70
N ARG A 17 -7.74 -9.80 24.30
CA ARG A 17 -8.63 -10.15 23.19
C ARG A 17 -10.05 -9.70 23.48
N ARG A 18 -10.61 -10.01 24.66
CA ARG A 18 -11.96 -9.59 25.07
C ARG A 18 -12.10 -8.08 25.16
N ALA A 19 -11.13 -7.39 25.76
CA ALA A 19 -11.12 -5.93 25.84
C ALA A 19 -11.07 -5.28 24.45
N THR A 20 -10.21 -5.80 23.57
CA THR A 20 -10.07 -5.32 22.19
C THR A 20 -11.34 -5.59 21.38
N PHE A 21 -11.92 -6.78 21.50
CA PHE A 21 -13.18 -7.16 20.83
C PHE A 21 -14.29 -6.17 21.18
N ARG A 22 -14.51 -5.88 22.47
CA ARG A 22 -15.53 -4.91 22.92
C ARG A 22 -15.31 -3.53 22.33
N LYS A 23 -14.08 -3.01 22.39
CA LYS A 23 -13.72 -1.68 21.84
C LYS A 23 -13.90 -1.63 20.32
N ARG A 24 -13.40 -2.64 19.60
CA ARG A 24 -13.49 -2.70 18.13
C ARG A 24 -14.91 -2.92 17.65
N LYS A 25 -15.69 -3.78 18.31
CA LYS A 25 -17.13 -3.98 18.01
C LYS A 25 -17.89 -2.66 18.14
N HIS A 26 -17.71 -1.95 19.24
CA HIS A 26 -18.34 -0.64 19.43
C HIS A 26 -17.92 0.37 18.35
N GLY A 27 -16.62 0.45 18.05
CA GLY A 27 -16.10 1.33 17.00
C GLY A 27 -16.64 0.98 15.60
N LEU A 28 -16.72 -0.32 15.27
CA LEU A 28 -17.29 -0.80 14.01
C LEU A 28 -18.75 -0.39 13.88
N LEU A 29 -19.58 -0.66 14.89
CA LEU A 29 -21.00 -0.30 14.86
C LEU A 29 -21.21 1.21 14.79
N LYS A 30 -20.36 2.00 15.45
CA LYS A 30 -20.36 3.47 15.32
C LYS A 30 -20.08 3.89 13.88
N LYS A 31 -19.05 3.32 13.24
CA LYS A 31 -18.68 3.63 11.85
C LYS A 31 -19.74 3.20 10.85
N VAL A 32 -20.36 2.03 11.03
CA VAL A 32 -21.48 1.57 10.21
C VAL A 32 -22.66 2.55 10.33
N ARG A 33 -23.00 2.99 11.56
CA ARG A 33 -24.05 3.98 11.76
C ARG A 33 -23.75 5.31 11.06
N GLU A 34 -22.54 5.83 11.22
CA GLU A 34 -22.07 7.05 10.55
C GLU A 34 -22.19 6.92 9.02
N LEU A 35 -21.78 5.78 8.46
CA LEU A 35 -21.87 5.51 7.03
C LEU A 35 -23.32 5.50 6.54
N CYS A 36 -24.23 4.84 7.27
CA CYS A 36 -25.66 4.86 6.95
C CYS A 36 -26.22 6.28 6.96
N THR A 37 -25.88 7.08 7.97
CA THR A 37 -26.36 8.47 8.10
C THR A 37 -25.80 9.37 7.00
N LEU A 38 -24.49 9.32 6.74
CA LEU A 38 -23.84 10.23 5.81
C LEU A 38 -24.14 9.91 4.34
N CYS A 39 -24.28 8.62 4.01
CA CYS A 39 -24.48 8.20 2.63
C CYS A 39 -25.93 7.82 2.31
N GLY A 40 -26.85 7.88 3.28
CA GLY A 40 -28.25 7.49 3.09
C GLY A 40 -28.42 6.00 2.72
N ILE A 41 -27.48 5.14 3.14
CA ILE A 41 -27.51 3.71 2.81
C ILE A 41 -28.07 2.88 3.97
N GLU A 42 -28.53 1.67 3.66
CA GLU A 42 -28.90 0.67 4.66
C GLU A 42 -27.82 -0.39 4.82
N ALA A 43 -27.45 -0.67 6.07
CA ALA A 43 -26.51 -1.72 6.42
C ALA A 43 -26.95 -2.43 7.71
N CYS A 44 -26.49 -3.67 7.87
CA CYS A 44 -26.62 -4.43 9.09
C CYS A 44 -25.31 -5.13 9.43
N ALA A 45 -25.12 -5.44 10.72
CA ALA A 45 -23.97 -6.21 11.19
C ALA A 45 -24.46 -7.37 12.05
N ILE A 46 -23.87 -8.55 11.83
CA ILE A 46 -24.12 -9.78 12.59
C ILE A 46 -22.75 -10.23 13.12
N ILE A 47 -22.56 -10.21 14.44
CA ILE A 47 -21.25 -10.41 15.06
C ILE A 47 -21.35 -11.53 16.10
N TYR A 48 -20.52 -12.55 15.95
CA TYR A 48 -20.37 -13.63 16.94
C TYR A 48 -19.14 -13.38 17.79
N GLY A 49 -19.30 -13.35 19.11
CA GLY A 49 -18.19 -13.41 20.06
C GLY A 49 -17.78 -14.86 20.33
N GLU A 50 -16.52 -15.06 20.71
CA GLU A 50 -15.92 -16.40 20.94
C GLU A 50 -16.69 -17.27 21.94
N ASN A 51 -17.34 -16.64 22.94
CA ASN A 51 -18.10 -17.34 23.98
C ASN A 51 -19.59 -16.98 23.96
N ASP A 52 -20.05 -16.27 22.93
CA ASP A 52 -21.43 -15.79 22.89
C ASP A 52 -22.32 -16.86 22.22
N THR A 53 -23.38 -17.28 22.90
CA THR A 53 -24.34 -18.26 22.37
C THR A 53 -25.25 -17.67 21.30
N ARG A 54 -25.30 -16.34 21.19
CA ARG A 54 -26.11 -15.60 20.22
C ARG A 54 -25.26 -14.52 19.56
N ALA A 55 -25.56 -14.25 18.30
CA ALA A 55 -24.97 -13.11 17.61
C ALA A 55 -25.51 -11.79 18.16
N ASP A 56 -24.63 -10.82 18.28
CA ASP A 56 -25.02 -9.42 18.39
C ASP A 56 -25.44 -8.92 17.00
N VAL A 57 -26.69 -8.50 16.89
CA VAL A 57 -27.28 -8.03 15.64
C VAL A 57 -27.60 -6.54 15.74
N TRP A 58 -27.09 -5.78 14.79
CA TRP A 58 -27.38 -4.35 14.64
C TRP A 58 -28.00 -4.07 13.26
N PRO A 59 -28.98 -3.15 13.13
CA PRO A 59 -29.53 -2.28 14.19
C PRO A 59 -30.58 -2.97 15.07
N SER A 60 -31.47 -3.75 14.47
CA SER A 60 -32.39 -4.67 15.16
C SER A 60 -32.51 -5.94 14.34
N THR A 61 -32.88 -7.05 14.97
CA THR A 61 -33.02 -8.35 14.28
C THR A 61 -33.98 -8.25 13.10
N THR A 62 -35.11 -7.57 13.27
CA THR A 62 -36.12 -7.40 12.21
C THR A 62 -35.57 -6.59 11.03
N ARG A 63 -34.90 -5.46 11.30
CA ARG A 63 -34.35 -4.62 10.24
C ARG A 63 -33.19 -5.29 9.52
N ALA A 64 -32.29 -5.94 10.26
CA ALA A 64 -31.20 -6.73 9.69
C ALA A 64 -31.74 -7.85 8.79
N ARG A 65 -32.82 -8.53 9.20
CA ARG A 65 -33.49 -9.55 8.38
C ARG A 65 -34.05 -8.97 7.09
N SER A 66 -34.72 -7.82 7.14
CA SER A 66 -35.24 -7.14 5.94
C SER A 66 -34.12 -6.79 4.94
N ILE A 67 -33.02 -6.21 5.45
CA ILE A 67 -31.84 -5.89 4.64
C ILE A 67 -31.25 -7.16 4.01
N LEU A 68 -31.11 -8.23 4.80
CA LEU A 68 -30.57 -9.49 4.33
C LEU A 68 -31.49 -10.15 3.28
N SER A 69 -32.81 -10.11 3.47
CA SER A 69 -33.78 -10.62 2.50
C SER A 69 -33.65 -9.90 1.15
N ARG A 70 -33.55 -8.56 1.16
CA ARG A 70 -33.32 -7.76 -0.07
C ARG A 70 -31.96 -8.05 -0.70
N PHE A 71 -30.93 -8.29 0.10
CA PHE A 71 -29.63 -8.71 -0.43
C PHE A 71 -29.71 -10.10 -1.07
N MET A 72 -30.41 -11.05 -0.45
CA MET A 72 -30.56 -12.41 -0.94
C MET A 72 -31.46 -12.54 -2.16
N SER A 73 -32.36 -11.58 -2.41
CA SER A 73 -33.18 -11.53 -3.63
C SER A 73 -32.39 -11.13 -4.89
N LEU A 74 -31.18 -10.58 -4.72
CA LEU A 74 -30.30 -10.25 -5.85
C LEU A 74 -29.70 -11.52 -6.49
N SER A 75 -29.37 -11.44 -7.77
CA SER A 75 -28.71 -12.54 -8.48
C SER A 75 -27.36 -12.87 -7.83
N LYS A 76 -26.86 -14.09 -8.05
CA LYS A 76 -25.53 -14.49 -7.56
C LYS A 76 -24.41 -13.59 -8.13
N ALA A 77 -24.55 -13.14 -9.38
CA ALA A 77 -23.56 -12.27 -10.03
C ALA A 77 -23.51 -10.88 -9.39
N GLU A 78 -24.68 -10.27 -9.15
CA GLU A 78 -24.77 -8.96 -8.49
C GLU A 78 -24.22 -8.98 -7.07
N ARG A 79 -24.55 -10.02 -6.30
CA ARG A 79 -24.03 -10.20 -4.93
C ARG A 79 -22.50 -10.27 -4.92
N ARG A 80 -21.90 -11.09 -5.79
CA ARG A 80 -20.44 -11.30 -5.82
C ARG A 80 -19.65 -10.07 -6.26
N LYS A 81 -20.23 -9.17 -7.06
CA LYS A 81 -19.50 -8.03 -7.66
C LYS A 81 -18.75 -7.16 -6.65
N LYS A 82 -19.28 -7.02 -5.43
CA LYS A 82 -18.71 -6.20 -4.35
C LYS A 82 -18.60 -6.94 -3.01
N MET A 83 -18.84 -8.25 -3.01
CA MET A 83 -18.69 -9.05 -1.80
C MET A 83 -17.20 -9.31 -1.55
N VAL A 84 -16.78 -9.09 -0.31
CA VAL A 84 -15.47 -9.51 0.17
C VAL A 84 -15.72 -10.58 1.22
N ASP A 85 -15.36 -11.82 0.91
CA ASP A 85 -15.36 -12.92 1.86
C ASP A 85 -14.00 -13.05 2.54
N LEU A 86 -13.92 -13.99 3.49
CA LEU A 86 -12.68 -14.23 4.23
C LEU A 86 -11.56 -14.69 3.29
N GLU A 87 -11.86 -15.56 2.33
CA GLU A 87 -10.88 -16.07 1.37
C GLU A 87 -10.31 -14.93 0.52
N GLY A 88 -11.16 -14.11 -0.10
CA GLY A 88 -10.74 -12.95 -0.88
C GLY A 88 -9.96 -11.92 -0.06
N PHE A 89 -10.37 -11.68 1.19
CA PHE A 89 -9.62 -10.81 2.10
C PHE A 89 -8.22 -11.36 2.43
N LEU A 90 -8.12 -12.67 2.71
CA LEU A 90 -6.85 -13.31 3.02
C LEU A 90 -5.92 -13.30 1.80
N THR A 91 -6.43 -13.66 0.62
CA THR A 91 -5.68 -13.59 -0.65
C THR A 91 -5.15 -12.18 -0.91
N GLN A 92 -5.99 -11.15 -0.75
CA GLN A 92 -5.54 -9.76 -0.89
C GLN A 92 -4.48 -9.38 0.15
N SER A 93 -4.63 -9.86 1.38
CA SER A 93 -3.68 -9.58 2.47
C SER A 93 -2.33 -10.25 2.24
N ILE A 94 -2.32 -11.48 1.71
CA ILE A 94 -1.12 -12.21 1.31
C ILE A 94 -0.42 -11.46 0.19
N ALA A 95 -1.14 -11.09 -0.88
CA ALA A 95 -0.56 -10.35 -2.01
C ALA A 95 0.09 -9.02 -1.56
N LYS A 96 -0.55 -8.28 -0.64
CA LYS A 96 0.03 -7.05 -0.06
C LYS A 96 1.29 -7.33 0.77
N ALA A 97 1.31 -8.43 1.53
CA ALA A 97 2.48 -8.83 2.30
C ALA A 97 3.64 -9.23 1.39
N GLU A 98 3.38 -9.99 0.33
CA GLU A 98 4.36 -10.36 -0.70
C GLU A 98 4.91 -9.15 -1.43
N GLU A 99 4.06 -8.19 -1.81
CA GLU A 99 4.51 -6.94 -2.44
C GLU A 99 5.41 -6.14 -1.50
N THR A 100 5.06 -6.06 -0.22
CA THR A 100 5.88 -5.39 0.80
C THR A 100 7.22 -6.10 0.96
N LEU A 101 7.23 -7.44 0.99
CA LEU A 101 8.46 -8.24 1.06
C LEU A 101 9.33 -8.02 -0.18
N LYS A 102 8.75 -7.97 -1.38
CA LYS A 102 9.46 -7.68 -2.63
C LYS A 102 10.11 -6.31 -2.60
N LYS A 103 9.39 -5.28 -2.14
CA LYS A 103 9.92 -3.92 -1.97
C LYS A 103 11.09 -3.89 -0.99
N GLN A 104 10.99 -4.57 0.14
CA GLN A 104 12.07 -4.67 1.12
C GLN A 104 13.29 -5.39 0.55
N ARG A 105 13.11 -6.53 -0.11
CA ARG A 105 14.20 -7.27 -0.79
C ARG A 105 14.91 -6.40 -1.82
N ASN A 106 14.15 -5.70 -2.67
CA ASN A 106 14.74 -4.81 -3.68
C ASN A 106 15.48 -3.63 -3.04
N GLY A 107 14.96 -3.08 -1.93
CA GLY A 107 15.64 -2.05 -1.15
C GLY A 107 16.98 -2.54 -0.60
N ASN A 108 16.98 -3.70 0.05
CA ASN A 108 18.20 -4.31 0.59
C ASN A 108 19.24 -4.60 -0.51
N LYS A 109 18.80 -5.15 -1.64
CA LYS A 109 19.69 -5.37 -2.80
C LYS A 109 20.35 -4.07 -3.27
N LYS A 110 19.58 -2.99 -3.41
CA LYS A 110 20.11 -1.69 -3.85
C LYS A 110 21.13 -1.14 -2.85
N GLU A 111 20.88 -1.29 -1.56
CA GLU A 111 21.81 -0.89 -0.50
C GLU A 111 23.11 -1.70 -0.56
N GLU A 112 23.02 -3.02 -0.69
CA GLU A 112 24.19 -3.91 -0.84
C GLU A 112 25.03 -3.53 -2.07
N MET A 113 24.40 -3.31 -3.23
CA MET A 113 25.11 -2.89 -4.45
C MET A 113 25.74 -1.50 -4.30
N GLY A 114 25.07 -0.58 -3.61
CA GLY A 114 25.61 0.73 -3.29
C GLY A 114 26.87 0.65 -2.44
N ILE A 115 26.87 -0.21 -1.42
CA ILE A 115 28.05 -0.46 -0.57
C ILE A 115 29.22 -0.99 -1.42
N ILE A 116 28.99 -2.01 -2.25
CA ILE A 116 30.02 -2.63 -3.10
C ILE A 116 30.62 -1.61 -4.07
N ILE A 117 29.78 -0.88 -4.81
CA ILE A 117 30.25 0.11 -5.79
C ILE A 117 31.01 1.24 -5.09
N SER A 118 30.51 1.73 -3.96
CA SER A 118 31.19 2.80 -3.20
C SER A 118 32.56 2.35 -2.67
N GLN A 119 32.69 1.08 -2.27
CA GLN A 119 33.98 0.51 -1.88
C GLN A 119 34.92 0.45 -3.09
N TYR A 120 34.46 -0.10 -4.21
CA TYR A 120 35.26 -0.19 -5.44
C TYR A 120 35.77 1.18 -5.90
N ILE A 121 34.90 2.20 -5.93
CA ILE A 121 35.29 3.57 -6.31
C ILE A 121 36.37 4.13 -5.37
N ARG A 122 36.32 3.81 -4.07
CA ARG A 122 37.25 4.34 -3.07
C ARG A 122 38.60 3.64 -3.04
N THR A 123 38.62 2.30 -3.16
CA THR A 123 39.85 1.52 -2.96
C THR A 123 40.44 0.97 -4.27
N GLY A 124 39.67 1.00 -5.37
CA GLY A 124 40.03 0.32 -6.62
C GLY A 124 39.97 -1.22 -6.53
N GLU A 125 39.62 -1.76 -5.36
CA GLU A 125 39.58 -3.19 -5.11
C GLU A 125 38.15 -3.70 -5.14
N TYR A 126 37.95 -4.83 -5.82
CA TYR A 126 36.67 -5.51 -5.89
C TYR A 126 36.68 -6.73 -4.96
N ASN A 127 36.24 -6.53 -3.72
CA ASN A 127 36.14 -7.60 -2.72
C ASN A 127 34.78 -8.29 -2.82
N LEU A 128 34.63 -9.16 -3.80
CA LEU A 128 33.48 -10.06 -3.88
C LEU A 128 33.93 -11.43 -3.38
N GLY A 129 33.30 -11.94 -2.32
CA GLY A 129 33.44 -13.33 -1.90
C GLY A 129 32.90 -14.30 -2.95
N HIS A 130 32.38 -15.47 -2.56
CA HIS A 130 31.82 -16.42 -3.52
C HIS A 130 30.59 -15.81 -4.23
N VAL A 131 30.80 -15.28 -5.43
CA VAL A 131 29.77 -14.57 -6.20
C VAL A 131 28.83 -15.57 -6.82
N ASN A 132 27.55 -15.43 -6.54
CA ASN A 132 26.50 -16.13 -7.26
C ASN A 132 26.16 -15.37 -8.54
N GLU A 133 25.87 -16.07 -9.64
CA GLU A 133 25.44 -15.52 -10.93
C GLU A 133 24.26 -14.53 -10.78
N ASN A 134 23.32 -14.84 -9.87
CA ASN A 134 22.21 -13.93 -9.54
C ASN A 134 22.68 -12.57 -9.01
N TYR A 135 23.80 -12.55 -8.29
CA TYR A 135 24.38 -11.35 -7.70
C TYR A 135 25.03 -10.45 -8.76
N LEU A 136 25.68 -11.04 -9.77
CA LEU A 136 26.22 -10.30 -10.91
C LEU A 136 25.11 -9.70 -11.79
N ASN A 137 24.01 -10.44 -11.98
CA ASN A 137 22.85 -9.93 -12.70
C ASN A 137 22.21 -8.74 -11.96
N ASP A 138 22.03 -8.82 -10.64
CA ASP A 138 21.52 -7.72 -9.83
C ASP A 138 22.45 -6.48 -9.90
N LEU A 139 23.77 -6.67 -9.89
CA LEU A 139 24.74 -5.58 -10.02
C LEU A 139 24.70 -4.93 -11.41
N SER A 140 24.62 -5.74 -12.46
CA SER A 140 24.49 -5.27 -13.84
C SER A 140 23.22 -4.44 -14.04
N GLU A 141 22.08 -4.91 -13.51
CA GLU A 141 20.82 -4.17 -13.52
C GLU A 141 20.96 -2.85 -12.76
N PHE A 142 21.58 -2.85 -11.57
CA PHE A 142 21.82 -1.65 -10.78
C PHE A 142 22.69 -0.62 -11.50
N ILE A 143 23.80 -1.04 -12.11
CA ILE A 143 24.68 -0.16 -12.89
C ILE A 143 23.91 0.40 -14.10
N GLY A 144 23.19 -0.45 -14.83
CA GLY A 144 22.38 -0.05 -15.97
C GLY A 144 21.32 0.98 -15.62
N ASP A 145 20.61 0.80 -14.51
CA ASP A 145 19.62 1.75 -14.00
C ASP A 145 20.25 3.11 -13.65
N ASN A 146 21.45 3.12 -13.07
CA ASN A 146 22.15 4.37 -12.75
C ASN A 146 22.68 5.08 -14.00
N ILE A 147 23.22 4.35 -14.98
CA ILE A 147 23.62 4.93 -16.27
C ILE A 147 22.42 5.60 -16.95
N LYS A 148 21.26 4.93 -16.99
CA LYS A 148 20.02 5.52 -17.55
C LYS A 148 19.62 6.80 -16.84
N LYS A 149 19.70 6.85 -15.51
CA LYS A 149 19.40 8.06 -14.73
C LYS A 149 20.36 9.20 -15.04
N ILE A 150 21.65 8.89 -15.18
CA ILE A 150 22.67 9.87 -15.54
C ILE A 150 22.38 10.42 -16.94
N ASP A 151 22.08 9.54 -17.91
CA ASP A 151 21.75 9.94 -19.29
C ASP A 151 20.49 10.83 -19.36
N MET A 152 19.43 10.45 -18.63
CA MET A 152 18.22 11.28 -18.52
C MET A 152 18.53 12.65 -17.91
N LYS A 153 19.38 12.70 -16.88
CA LYS A 153 19.75 13.94 -16.22
C LYS A 153 20.62 14.83 -17.11
N MET A 154 21.56 14.24 -17.87
CA MET A 154 22.35 14.98 -18.87
C MET A 154 21.44 15.63 -19.91
N LYS A 155 20.49 14.89 -20.49
CA LYS A 155 19.50 15.45 -21.43
C LYS A 155 18.68 16.59 -20.83
N SER A 156 18.17 16.42 -19.60
CA SER A 156 17.39 17.49 -18.95
C SER A 156 18.20 18.77 -18.69
N MET A 157 19.51 18.65 -18.48
CA MET A 157 20.38 19.82 -18.32
C MET A 157 20.69 20.49 -19.66
N GLU A 158 20.81 19.71 -20.73
CA GLU A 158 20.98 20.23 -22.10
C GLU A 158 19.73 20.98 -22.57
N ASP A 159 18.54 20.44 -22.33
CA ASP A 159 17.26 21.08 -22.66
C ASP A 159 17.09 22.42 -21.91
N GLN A 160 17.45 22.45 -20.61
CA GLN A 160 17.41 23.67 -19.79
C GLN A 160 18.38 24.74 -20.30
N ALA A 161 19.60 24.34 -20.70
CA ALA A 161 20.58 25.27 -21.25
C ALA A 161 20.16 25.86 -22.61
N GLN A 162 19.39 25.11 -23.41
CA GLN A 162 18.85 25.59 -24.70
C GLN A 162 17.65 26.54 -24.52
N GLU A 163 16.78 26.31 -23.53
CA GLU A 163 15.67 27.22 -23.19
C GLU A 163 16.17 28.55 -22.61
N GLU A 164 17.22 28.53 -21.79
CA GLU A 164 17.84 29.77 -21.25
C GLU A 164 18.52 30.60 -22.35
N ALA A 165 19.17 29.97 -23.33
CA ALA A 165 19.77 30.66 -24.48
C ALA A 165 18.75 31.22 -25.48
N GLY A 166 17.52 30.66 -25.54
CA GLY A 166 16.45 31.12 -26.43
C GLY A 166 15.70 32.35 -25.95
N ASN A 167 15.77 32.68 -24.66
CA ASN A 167 15.06 33.82 -24.04
C ASN A 167 15.90 35.10 -23.94
N GLU A 168 17.19 35.09 -24.32
CA GLU A 168 18.05 36.28 -24.31
C GLU A 168 18.10 37.05 -25.64
N VAL A 169 17.30 36.66 -26.66
CA VAL A 169 17.29 37.30 -27.99
C VAL A 169 15.94 37.94 -28.32
N GLU A 170 15.52 38.96 -27.56
CA GLU A 170 14.66 40.02 -28.09
C GLU A 170 15.51 41.29 -28.31
N PRO A 171 15.77 41.73 -29.55
CA PRO A 171 16.37 43.03 -29.76
C PRO A 171 15.31 44.11 -29.53
N MET A 172 15.65 45.10 -28.69
CA MET A 172 15.01 46.40 -28.65
C MET A 172 14.84 46.91 -30.08
N ASN A 173 13.60 47.05 -30.53
CA ASN A 173 13.29 47.80 -31.73
C ASN A 173 13.03 49.24 -31.29
N ASP A 174 14.08 50.05 -31.28
CA ASP A 174 13.97 51.50 -31.20
C ASP A 174 13.23 51.98 -32.47
N GLN A 175 12.01 52.47 -32.29
CA GLN A 175 11.29 53.23 -33.32
C GLN A 175 11.57 54.72 -33.10
N ASP A 176 12.52 55.25 -33.85
CA ASP A 176 12.58 56.67 -34.20
C ASP A 176 11.73 56.89 -35.46
N GLU A 177 10.55 57.51 -35.31
CA GLU A 177 9.94 58.49 -36.23
C GLU A 177 8.79 59.26 -35.57
#